data_AF-A0A5N5SXF1-F1
#
_entry.id   AF-A0A5N5SXF1-F1
#
_cell.length_a   1.000
_cell.length_b   1.000
_cell.length_c   1.000
_cell.angle_alpha   90.00
_cell.angle_beta   90.00
_cell.angle_gamma   90.00
#
_symmetry.space_group_name_H-M   'P 1'
#
loop_
_entity.id
_entity.type
_entity.pdbx_description
1 polymer ?
#
loop_
_entity_poly.entity_id
_entity_poly.type
_entity_poly.pdbx_seq_one_letter_code
_entity_poly.pdbx_strand_id
1 'polypeptide(L)'
;MIQNIQKHQPSQDYGPDSGGRIKGFCIVKPIVFGNYARFFGKKREEDGHTHEWTVYVKPYNNEDMSTYVKKVHFKLHESYANQNRVITKPPYEVTETGWGEFEIIIKIYFHDPNERPVTLYHILKLFQSGVTIPPPMPHGEVKNSLVSEFYEELLFQDPSALMEQLLTNSRPLTIGQYTHHTDFEDKKETTIKKITEAQEKVTQEILVLRNKINSAKNTISLFKDEISRV
;
A
#
# COMPACT_ATOMS: atom_id res chain seq x y z
N MET A 1 28.47 -48.82 3.54
CA MET A 1 29.07 -47.55 4.00
C MET A 1 28.58 -46.43 3.09
N ILE A 2 27.51 -45.75 3.48
CA ILE A 2 26.94 -44.64 2.72
C ILE A 2 27.73 -43.39 3.10
N GLN A 3 28.43 -42.79 2.14
CA GLN A 3 29.17 -41.54 2.32
C GLN A 3 28.19 -40.38 2.49
N ASN A 4 28.26 -39.69 3.62
CA ASN A 4 27.55 -38.46 3.90
C ASN A 4 28.10 -37.32 3.02
N ILE A 5 27.27 -36.84 2.09
CA ILE A 5 27.50 -35.60 1.37
C ILE A 5 27.17 -34.45 2.34
N GLN A 6 28.20 -33.84 2.92
CA GLN A 6 28.07 -32.56 3.60
C GLN A 6 27.62 -31.50 2.60
N LYS A 7 26.38 -31.02 2.75
CA LYS A 7 25.94 -29.78 2.11
C LYS A 7 26.79 -28.64 2.67
N HIS A 8 27.66 -28.06 1.85
CA HIS A 8 28.33 -26.81 2.15
C HIS A 8 27.26 -25.74 2.37
N GLN A 9 27.13 -25.27 3.62
CA GLN A 9 26.52 -23.97 3.91
C GLN A 9 27.54 -22.91 3.46
N PRO A 10 27.20 -22.00 2.52
CA PRO A 10 28.10 -20.89 2.22
C PRO A 10 28.22 -20.01 3.47
N SER A 11 29.47 -19.76 3.86
CA SER A 11 29.84 -18.86 4.95
C SER A 11 29.21 -17.48 4.75
N GLN A 12 28.41 -17.07 5.72
CA GLN A 12 27.54 -15.89 5.67
C GLN A 12 28.29 -14.65 6.17
N ASP A 13 29.42 -14.31 5.54
CA ASP A 13 30.17 -13.09 5.85
C ASP A 13 29.93 -12.05 4.76
N TYR A 14 28.85 -11.28 4.92
CA TYR A 14 28.71 -10.02 4.21
C TYR A 14 29.52 -8.98 4.99
N GLY A 15 30.64 -8.55 4.40
CA GLY A 15 31.41 -7.43 4.93
C GLY A 15 30.58 -6.14 5.02
N PRO A 16 31.18 -5.02 5.49
CA PRO A 16 30.45 -3.76 5.70
C PRO A 16 29.68 -3.22 4.47
N ASP A 17 30.01 -3.71 3.28
CA ASP A 17 29.39 -3.29 2.02
C ASP A 17 28.19 -4.15 1.57
N SER A 18 27.68 -5.05 2.42
CA SER A 18 26.52 -5.94 2.10
C SER A 18 26.67 -6.74 0.79
N GLY A 19 27.91 -6.96 0.32
CA GLY A 19 28.23 -7.64 -0.94
C GLY A 19 28.03 -6.81 -2.21
N GLY A 20 27.92 -5.47 -2.10
CA GLY A 20 27.76 -4.55 -3.23
C GLY A 20 26.36 -4.59 -3.86
N ARG A 21 25.98 -3.51 -4.56
CA ARG A 21 24.68 -3.40 -5.27
C ARG A 21 24.72 -4.18 -6.59
N ILE A 22 23.74 -5.04 -6.80
CA ILE A 22 23.59 -5.81 -8.04
C ILE A 22 22.81 -4.97 -9.04
N LYS A 23 23.45 -4.56 -10.14
CA LYS A 23 22.87 -3.62 -11.09
C LYS A 23 21.93 -4.30 -12.09
N GLY A 24 20.91 -3.56 -12.53
CA GLY A 24 20.13 -3.87 -13.72
C GLY A 24 18.83 -4.63 -13.45
N PHE A 25 18.41 -4.75 -12.20
CA PHE A 25 17.07 -5.26 -11.90
C PHE A 25 16.48 -4.66 -10.62
N CYS A 26 15.15 -4.75 -10.52
CA CYS A 26 14.35 -4.27 -9.41
C CYS A 26 13.55 -5.44 -8.85
N ILE A 27 13.57 -5.63 -7.53
CA ILE A 27 12.68 -6.55 -6.84
C ILE A 27 11.51 -5.75 -6.27
N VAL A 28 10.29 -6.20 -6.52
CA VAL A 28 9.07 -5.59 -6.02
C VAL A 28 8.48 -6.47 -4.91
N LYS A 29 8.23 -5.88 -3.74
CA LYS A 29 7.50 -6.52 -2.65
C LYS A 29 6.18 -5.78 -2.40
N PRO A 30 5.04 -6.31 -2.89
CA PRO A 30 3.75 -5.68 -2.67
C PRO A 30 3.31 -5.87 -1.22
N ILE A 31 2.75 -4.80 -0.65
CA ILE A 31 2.29 -4.73 0.75
C ILE A 31 0.88 -4.16 0.83
N VAL A 32 0.23 -4.44 1.94
CA VAL A 32 -1.03 -3.84 2.35
C VAL A 32 -0.80 -3.14 3.68
N PHE A 33 -1.23 -1.90 3.78
CA PHE A 33 -1.22 -1.14 5.03
C PHE A 33 -2.53 -0.42 5.24
N GLY A 34 -2.85 -0.12 6.49
CA GLY A 34 -4.08 0.57 6.83
C GLY A 34 -4.55 0.26 8.23
N ASN A 35 -5.85 0.37 8.46
CA ASN A 35 -6.45 0.01 9.74
C ASN A 35 -7.82 -0.66 9.59
N TYR A 36 -8.19 -1.43 10.60
CA TYR A 36 -9.59 -1.71 10.89
C TYR A 36 -9.97 -1.09 12.23
N ALA A 37 -11.26 -0.80 12.43
CA ALA A 37 -11.78 -0.19 13.65
C ALA A 37 -13.16 -0.73 14.01
N ARG A 38 -13.41 -0.92 15.30
CA ARG A 38 -14.65 -1.41 15.88
C ARG A 38 -15.19 -0.40 16.87
N PHE A 39 -16.41 0.08 16.61
CA PHE A 39 -17.14 0.93 17.54
C PHE A 39 -17.61 0.12 18.77
N PHE A 40 -17.44 0.67 19.97
CA PHE A 40 -17.87 0.02 21.22
C PHE A 40 -19.39 -0.01 21.42
N GLY A 41 -20.16 0.68 20.59
CA GLY A 41 -21.60 0.89 20.80
C GLY A 41 -21.91 2.05 21.74
N LYS A 42 -20.94 2.48 22.54
CA LYS A 42 -21.06 3.63 23.46
C LYS A 42 -19.70 4.28 23.69
N LYS A 43 -19.73 5.52 24.17
CA LYS A 43 -18.56 6.19 24.73
C LYS A 43 -18.18 5.53 26.05
N ARG A 44 -16.92 5.14 26.22
CA ARG A 44 -16.38 4.63 27.49
C ARG A 44 -16.32 5.76 28.50
N GLU A 45 -16.73 5.50 29.74
CA GLU A 45 -16.86 6.54 30.77
C GLU A 45 -15.51 7.05 31.28
N GLU A 46 -14.51 6.17 31.38
CA GLU A 46 -13.22 6.46 32.00
C GLU A 46 -12.36 7.46 31.20
N ASP A 47 -12.30 7.31 29.87
CA ASP A 47 -11.42 8.09 28.99
C ASP A 47 -12.14 8.70 27.78
N GLY A 48 -13.43 8.43 27.63
CA GLY A 48 -14.22 8.91 26.51
C GLY A 48 -13.94 8.26 25.17
N HIS A 49 -13.18 7.16 25.12
CA HIS A 49 -12.90 6.46 23.88
C HIS A 49 -14.16 5.78 23.32
N THR A 50 -14.24 5.69 22.01
CA THR A 50 -15.43 5.18 21.29
C THR A 50 -15.11 3.97 20.42
N HIS A 51 -13.86 3.83 19.99
CA HIS A 51 -13.43 2.77 19.10
C HIS A 51 -12.20 2.05 19.67
N GLU A 52 -12.10 0.78 19.34
CA GLU A 52 -10.83 0.06 19.25
C GLU A 52 -10.42 0.01 17.79
N TRP A 53 -9.15 0.20 17.51
CA TRP A 53 -8.61 0.19 16.16
C TRP A 53 -7.26 -0.51 16.13
N THR A 54 -6.97 -1.16 15.01
CA THR A 54 -5.67 -1.76 14.74
C THR A 54 -5.12 -1.20 13.45
N VAL A 55 -3.96 -0.56 13.50
CA VAL A 55 -3.18 -0.16 12.33
C VAL A 55 -2.13 -1.21 12.04
N TYR A 56 -1.86 -1.50 10.76
CA TYR A 56 -0.93 -2.56 10.38
C TYR A 56 -0.24 -2.30 9.04
N VAL A 57 0.84 -3.06 8.84
CA VAL A 57 1.42 -3.35 7.53
C VAL A 57 1.64 -4.85 7.42
N LYS A 58 1.29 -5.43 6.27
CA LYS A 58 1.42 -6.86 5.99
C LYS A 58 1.80 -7.06 4.51
N PRO A 59 2.35 -8.21 4.13
CA PRO A 59 2.65 -8.46 2.73
C PRO A 59 1.35 -8.66 1.96
N TYR A 60 1.31 -8.29 0.67
CA TYR A 60 0.16 -8.60 -0.18
C TYR A 60 0.12 -10.09 -0.53
N ASN A 61 1.30 -10.66 -0.79
CA ASN A 61 1.46 -12.10 -1.02
C ASN A 61 1.67 -12.84 0.31
N ASN A 62 1.39 -14.14 0.33
CA ASN A 62 1.69 -14.98 1.49
C ASN A 62 3.21 -15.21 1.59
N GLU A 63 3.91 -14.31 2.27
CA GLU A 63 5.37 -14.38 2.48
C GLU A 63 5.78 -13.83 3.85
N ASP A 64 6.85 -14.33 4.43
CA ASP A 64 7.36 -13.84 5.70
C ASP A 64 8.22 -12.59 5.51
N MET A 65 7.60 -11.42 5.67
CA MET A 65 8.29 -10.13 5.58
C MET A 65 9.44 -9.98 6.58
N SER A 66 9.46 -10.72 7.70
CA SER A 66 10.54 -10.61 8.69
C SER A 66 11.91 -11.03 8.16
N THR A 67 11.94 -11.71 7.01
CA THR A 67 13.17 -12.04 6.28
C THR A 67 13.91 -10.81 5.78
N TYR A 68 13.21 -9.76 5.34
CA TYR A 68 13.81 -8.54 4.79
C TYR A 68 13.49 -7.28 5.62
N VAL A 69 12.43 -7.29 6.42
CA VAL A 69 12.07 -6.21 7.36
C VAL A 69 12.71 -6.46 8.73
N LYS A 70 13.45 -5.47 9.21
CA LYS A 70 14.06 -5.45 10.54
C LYS A 70 13.09 -5.00 11.61
N LYS A 71 12.31 -3.95 11.32
CA LYS A 71 11.31 -3.38 12.23
C LYS A 71 10.39 -2.41 11.51
N VAL A 72 9.21 -2.20 12.07
CA VAL A 72 8.24 -1.19 11.66
C VAL A 72 8.01 -0.24 12.82
N HIS A 73 8.12 1.06 12.55
CA HIS A 73 7.76 2.11 13.50
C HIS A 73 6.38 2.65 13.15
N PHE A 74 5.48 2.73 14.13
CA PHE A 74 4.22 3.44 14.03
C PHE A 74 4.31 4.67 14.91
N LYS A 75 4.29 5.87 14.32
CA LYS A 75 4.19 7.12 15.05
C LYS A 75 2.73 7.55 15.11
N LEU A 76 2.16 7.45 16.30
CA LEU A 76 0.81 7.88 16.63
C LEU A 76 0.78 9.38 16.94
N HIS A 77 -0.43 9.91 17.13
CA HIS A 77 -0.65 11.27 17.61
C HIS A 77 0.03 11.49 18.98
N GLU A 78 0.51 12.70 19.23
CA GLU A 78 1.27 13.07 20.45
C GLU A 78 0.49 12.91 21.76
N SER A 79 -0.84 12.84 21.69
CA SER A 79 -1.69 12.56 22.85
C SER A 79 -1.58 11.13 23.37
N TYR A 80 -1.03 10.18 22.59
CA TYR A 80 -0.85 8.80 23.05
C TYR A 80 0.44 8.65 23.85
N ALA A 81 0.35 7.97 24.99
CA ALA A 81 1.52 7.51 25.71
C ALA A 81 2.36 6.60 24.82
N ASN A 82 3.68 6.82 24.83
CA ASN A 82 4.62 6.13 23.94
C ASN A 82 4.18 6.19 22.47
N GLN A 83 3.92 7.39 21.94
CA GLN A 83 3.42 7.59 20.57
C GLN A 83 4.26 6.90 19.49
N ASN A 84 5.56 6.65 19.74
CA ASN A 84 6.43 5.91 18.84
C ASN A 84 6.43 4.42 19.23
N ARG A 85 5.64 3.62 18.53
CA ARG A 85 5.58 2.16 18.71
C ARG A 85 6.55 1.49 17.74
N VAL A 86 7.32 0.52 18.22
CA VAL A 86 8.32 -0.20 17.40
C VAL A 86 8.01 -1.68 17.46
N ILE A 87 7.69 -2.27 16.30
CA ILE A 87 7.36 -3.67 16.15
C ILE A 87 8.49 -4.34 15.36
N THR A 88 9.17 -5.31 15.96
CA THR A 88 10.35 -5.97 15.37
C THR A 88 10.06 -7.36 14.80
N LYS A 89 8.83 -7.86 14.98
CA LYS A 89 8.40 -9.19 14.52
C LYS A 89 6.94 -9.13 14.06
N PRO A 90 6.53 -9.94 13.07
CA PRO A 90 5.14 -10.00 12.63
C PRO A 90 4.24 -10.60 13.74
N PRO A 91 2.94 -10.26 13.76
CA PRO A 91 2.27 -9.29 12.89
C PRO A 91 2.73 -7.85 13.18
N TYR A 92 2.99 -7.08 12.11
CA TYR A 92 3.42 -5.68 12.25
C TYR A 92 2.20 -4.78 12.42
N GLU A 93 1.66 -4.79 13.63
CA GLU A 93 0.42 -4.09 13.96
C GLU A 93 0.46 -3.44 15.34
N VAL A 94 -0.39 -2.43 15.52
CA VAL A 94 -0.61 -1.76 16.80
C VAL A 94 -2.11 -1.63 17.00
N THR A 95 -2.60 -2.22 18.10
CA THR A 95 -3.97 -2.05 18.56
C THR A 95 -4.04 -1.02 19.66
N GLU A 96 -5.00 -0.10 19.56
CA GLU A 96 -5.24 0.97 20.50
C GLU A 96 -6.72 1.32 20.55
N THR A 97 -7.06 2.22 21.48
CA THR A 97 -8.43 2.75 21.59
C THR A 97 -8.41 4.26 21.44
N GLY A 98 -9.49 4.84 20.91
CA GLY A 98 -9.57 6.27 20.72
C GLY A 98 -10.93 6.74 20.22
N TRP A 99 -11.02 8.03 19.92
CA TRP A 99 -12.25 8.68 19.44
C TRP A 99 -12.05 9.55 18.20
N GLY A 100 -10.81 9.88 17.85
CA GLY A 100 -10.47 10.77 16.74
C GLY A 100 -9.71 10.06 15.61
N GLU A 101 -9.90 10.56 14.39
CA GLU A 101 -9.11 10.21 13.21
C GLU A 101 -7.86 11.12 13.15
N PHE A 102 -6.70 10.55 12.83
CA PHE A 102 -5.44 11.29 12.73
C PHE A 102 -4.47 10.56 11.79
N GLU A 103 -3.42 11.25 11.34
CA GLU A 103 -2.36 10.65 10.54
C GLU A 103 -1.41 9.80 11.40
N ILE A 104 -1.24 8.55 11.01
CA ILE A 104 -0.23 7.63 11.53
C ILE A 104 0.90 7.54 10.51
N ILE A 105 2.13 7.78 10.96
CA ILE A 105 3.32 7.61 10.13
C ILE A 105 3.87 6.20 10.35
N ILE A 106 3.93 5.40 9.30
CA ILE A 106 4.43 4.02 9.33
C ILE A 106 5.79 3.99 8.64
N LYS A 107 6.85 3.68 9.38
CA LYS A 107 8.22 3.65 8.83
C LYS A 107 8.82 2.25 8.91
N ILE A 108 9.10 1.67 7.75
CA ILE A 108 9.60 0.31 7.58
C ILE A 108 11.13 0.36 7.44
N TYR A 109 11.84 -0.36 8.29
CA TYR A 109 13.29 -0.50 8.25
C TYR A 109 13.68 -1.90 7.79
N PHE A 110 14.70 -1.99 6.95
CA PHE A 110 15.18 -3.26 6.40
C PHE A 110 16.38 -3.79 7.20
N HIS A 111 16.66 -5.09 7.04
CA HIS A 111 17.82 -5.71 7.68
C HIS A 111 19.13 -5.18 7.10
N ASP A 112 19.18 -4.95 5.80
CA ASP A 112 20.30 -4.25 5.17
C ASP A 112 20.25 -2.75 5.53
N PRO A 113 21.21 -2.22 6.32
CA PRO A 113 21.24 -0.81 6.69
C PRO A 113 21.52 0.11 5.49
N ASN A 114 22.01 -0.42 4.38
CA ASN A 114 22.25 0.33 3.14
C ASN A 114 20.96 0.59 2.35
N GLU A 115 19.85 -0.10 2.70
CA GLU A 115 18.55 0.22 2.15
C GLU A 115 17.82 1.29 2.96
N ARG A 116 17.31 2.28 2.23
CA ARG A 116 16.63 3.42 2.84
C ARG A 116 15.30 2.97 3.44
N PRO A 117 14.96 3.37 4.68
CA PRO A 117 13.65 3.08 5.25
C PRO A 117 12.52 3.71 4.42
N VAL A 118 11.44 2.97 4.22
CA VAL A 118 10.24 3.46 3.54
C VAL A 118 9.29 4.08 4.56
N THR A 119 8.67 5.20 4.21
CA THR A 119 7.72 5.93 5.06
C THR A 119 6.37 6.01 4.37
N LEU A 120 5.32 5.53 5.04
CA LEU A 120 3.93 5.57 4.60
C LEU A 120 3.14 6.49 5.54
N TYR A 121 2.13 7.16 4.99
CA TYR A 121 1.24 8.05 5.72
C TYR A 121 -0.17 7.51 5.63
N HIS A 122 -0.76 7.14 6.77
CA HIS A 122 -2.10 6.57 6.83
C HIS A 122 -3.00 7.43 7.70
N ILE A 123 -4.11 7.91 7.15
CA ILE A 123 -5.15 8.56 7.97
C ILE A 123 -5.99 7.47 8.62
N LEU A 124 -5.87 7.34 9.95
CA LEU A 124 -6.68 6.41 10.74
C LEU A 124 -8.16 6.69 10.51
N LYS A 125 -8.90 5.68 10.03
CA LYS A 125 -10.34 5.77 9.84
C LYS A 125 -11.09 5.06 10.96
N LEU A 126 -12.05 5.76 11.56
CA LEU A 126 -12.94 5.24 12.59
C LEU A 126 -14.40 5.30 12.13
N PHE A 127 -14.76 6.27 11.29
CA PHE A 127 -16.15 6.50 10.87
C PHE A 127 -16.35 6.15 9.40
N GLN A 128 -17.49 5.53 9.09
CA GLN A 128 -17.86 5.25 7.70
C GLN A 128 -18.14 6.56 6.96
N SER A 129 -17.40 6.81 5.88
CA SER A 129 -17.67 7.93 4.98
C SER A 129 -18.81 7.56 4.01
N GLY A 130 -20.04 7.97 4.32
CA GLY A 130 -21.20 7.85 3.43
C GLY A 130 -22.23 6.79 3.85
N VAL A 131 -23.51 7.10 3.64
CA VAL A 131 -24.68 6.25 3.93
C VAL A 131 -24.72 5.06 2.96
N THR A 132 -23.89 4.05 3.19
CA THR A 132 -24.08 2.73 2.62
C THR A 132 -23.80 1.72 3.71
N ILE A 133 -24.87 1.28 4.35
CA ILE A 133 -24.87 0.05 5.17
C ILE A 133 -24.35 -1.05 4.22
N PRO A 134 -23.20 -1.67 4.50
CA PRO A 134 -22.71 -2.75 3.64
C PRO A 134 -23.76 -3.86 3.58
N PRO A 135 -23.99 -4.50 2.41
CA PRO A 135 -24.79 -5.71 2.37
C PRO A 135 -24.16 -6.74 3.31
N PRO A 136 -24.97 -7.52 4.05
CA PRO A 136 -24.46 -8.48 5.02
C PRO A 136 -23.57 -9.49 4.29
N MET A 137 -22.26 -9.49 4.60
CA MET A 137 -21.37 -10.53 4.11
C MET A 137 -21.80 -11.86 4.72
N PRO A 138 -21.99 -12.92 3.92
CA PRO A 138 -22.07 -14.27 4.46
C PRO A 138 -20.69 -14.62 5.02
N HIS A 139 -20.62 -15.41 6.09
CA HIS A 139 -19.40 -15.85 6.81
C HIS A 139 -19.00 -15.04 8.06
N GLY A 140 -19.93 -14.83 9.00
CA GLY A 140 -19.60 -14.76 10.45
C GLY A 140 -18.62 -13.69 10.94
N GLU A 141 -18.13 -12.80 10.07
CA GLU A 141 -17.15 -11.79 10.38
C GLU A 141 -17.79 -10.59 11.09
N VAL A 142 -16.99 -9.99 11.97
CA VAL A 142 -17.36 -8.99 12.97
C VAL A 142 -18.26 -7.90 12.38
N LYS A 143 -19.55 -7.98 12.70
CA LYS A 143 -20.70 -7.24 12.16
C LYS A 143 -20.60 -5.71 12.04
N ASN A 144 -19.52 -5.05 12.48
CA ASN A 144 -19.38 -3.59 12.57
C ASN A 144 -17.92 -3.09 12.45
N SER A 145 -17.01 -3.85 11.83
CA SER A 145 -15.64 -3.37 11.66
C SER A 145 -15.52 -2.48 10.43
N LEU A 146 -15.15 -1.21 10.60
CA LEU A 146 -14.69 -0.37 9.51
C LEU A 146 -13.30 -0.85 9.06
N VAL A 147 -13.04 -0.84 7.76
CA VAL A 147 -11.75 -1.18 7.16
C VAL A 147 -11.32 -0.06 6.22
N SER A 148 -10.06 0.37 6.35
CA SER A 148 -9.40 1.27 5.42
C SER A 148 -8.02 0.72 5.13
N GLU A 149 -7.88 0.01 4.00
CA GLU A 149 -6.60 -0.54 3.53
C GLU A 149 -6.18 0.05 2.18
N PHE A 150 -4.87 0.09 1.98
CA PHE A 150 -4.20 0.56 0.77
C PHE A 150 -3.16 -0.48 0.34
N TYR A 151 -3.05 -0.65 -0.97
CA TYR A 151 -2.00 -1.43 -1.62
C TYR A 151 -0.82 -0.51 -1.94
N GLU A 152 0.40 -0.98 -1.72
CA GLU A 152 1.63 -0.28 -2.09
C GLU A 152 2.71 -1.28 -2.50
N GLU A 153 3.71 -0.81 -3.25
CA GLU A 153 4.84 -1.62 -3.70
C GLU A 153 6.17 -1.11 -3.15
N LEU A 154 6.87 -1.96 -2.40
CA LEU A 154 8.24 -1.69 -1.99
C LEU A 154 9.19 -2.02 -3.15
N LEU A 155 9.84 -1.00 -3.69
CA LEU A 155 10.76 -1.13 -4.82
C LEU A 155 12.21 -1.17 -4.33
N PHE A 156 12.87 -2.29 -4.55
CA PHE A 156 14.29 -2.48 -4.27
C PHE A 156 15.07 -2.41 -5.58
N GLN A 157 15.44 -1.20 -5.99
CA GLN A 157 16.24 -0.94 -7.18
C GLN A 157 17.71 -1.20 -6.90
N ASP A 158 18.32 -2.07 -7.71
CA ASP A 158 19.72 -2.49 -7.57
C ASP A 158 20.08 -2.85 -6.12
N PRO A 159 19.41 -3.87 -5.52
CA PRO A 159 19.59 -4.23 -4.12
C PRO A 159 21.02 -4.73 -3.86
N SER A 160 21.47 -4.66 -2.61
CA SER A 160 22.73 -5.33 -2.24
C SER A 160 22.60 -6.85 -2.38
N ALA A 161 23.73 -7.57 -2.48
CA ALA A 161 23.70 -9.03 -2.51
C ALA A 161 23.07 -9.65 -1.26
N LEU A 162 23.27 -9.03 -0.08
CA LEU A 162 22.57 -9.42 1.14
C LEU A 162 21.06 -9.22 0.98
N MET A 163 20.63 -8.02 0.55
CA MET A 163 19.22 -7.69 0.48
C MET A 163 18.49 -8.52 -0.58
N GLU A 164 19.13 -8.78 -1.73
CA GLU A 164 18.62 -9.68 -2.76
C GLU A 164 18.30 -11.06 -2.15
N GLN A 165 19.24 -11.65 -1.42
CA GLN A 165 19.02 -12.95 -0.79
C GLN A 165 17.88 -12.92 0.25
N LEU A 166 17.77 -11.86 1.03
CA LEU A 166 16.68 -11.71 2.01
C LEU A 166 15.32 -11.58 1.32
N LEU A 167 15.28 -10.89 0.18
CA LEU A 167 14.07 -10.69 -0.61
C LEU A 167 13.63 -11.96 -1.36
N THR A 168 14.57 -12.79 -1.83
CA THR A 168 14.25 -13.98 -2.65
C THR A 168 14.00 -15.24 -1.82
N ASN A 169 14.57 -15.35 -0.62
CA ASN A 169 14.43 -16.54 0.24
C ASN A 169 13.24 -16.51 1.21
N SER A 170 12.27 -15.61 1.00
CA SER A 170 11.07 -15.50 1.84
C SER A 170 10.18 -16.74 1.70
N ARG A 171 9.73 -17.30 2.83
CA ARG A 171 8.83 -18.46 2.89
C ARG A 171 7.39 -18.02 3.12
N PRO A 172 6.36 -18.81 2.75
CA PRO A 172 4.98 -18.50 3.11
C PRO A 172 4.76 -18.40 4.63
N LEU A 173 3.93 -17.45 5.08
CA LEU A 173 3.56 -17.27 6.49
C LEU A 173 2.58 -18.34 6.96
N THR A 174 1.63 -18.70 6.10
CA THR A 174 0.56 -19.65 6.44
C THR A 174 0.46 -20.76 5.38
N ILE A 175 -0.06 -21.92 5.79
CA ILE A 175 -0.33 -23.05 4.89
C ILE A 175 -1.69 -22.89 4.19
N GLY A 176 -2.57 -22.04 4.72
CA GLY A 176 -3.94 -21.82 4.25
C GLY A 176 -4.12 -20.62 3.32
N GLN A 177 -5.38 -20.28 3.05
CA GLN A 177 -5.75 -19.11 2.26
C GLN A 177 -5.27 -17.83 2.97
N TYR A 178 -4.59 -16.97 2.21
CA TYR A 178 -4.12 -15.67 2.68
C TYR A 178 -4.98 -14.59 2.02
N THR A 179 -5.76 -13.88 2.82
CA THR A 179 -6.76 -12.92 2.36
C THR A 179 -6.55 -11.53 2.96
N HIS A 180 -7.11 -10.54 2.29
CA HIS A 180 -7.18 -9.15 2.74
C HIS A 180 -8.62 -8.78 3.02
N HIS A 181 -8.86 -7.76 3.87
CA HIS A 181 -10.22 -7.31 4.11
C HIS A 181 -10.78 -6.58 2.88
N THR A 182 -9.91 -5.93 2.13
CA THR A 182 -10.22 -5.28 0.85
C THR A 182 -9.93 -6.22 -0.31
N ASP A 183 -10.90 -6.39 -1.21
CA ASP A 183 -10.68 -7.02 -2.50
C ASP A 183 -9.94 -6.03 -3.43
N PHE A 184 -8.61 -6.17 -3.48
CA PHE A 184 -7.77 -5.30 -4.29
C PHE A 184 -7.88 -5.59 -5.79
N GLU A 185 -8.23 -6.80 -6.19
CA GLU A 185 -8.40 -7.13 -7.61
C GLU A 185 -9.70 -6.53 -8.16
N ASP A 186 -10.81 -6.62 -7.42
CA ASP A 186 -12.06 -5.95 -7.79
C ASP A 186 -11.88 -4.41 -7.81
N LYS A 187 -11.20 -3.86 -6.79
CA LYS A 187 -10.90 -2.43 -6.71
C LYS A 187 -10.03 -1.97 -7.89
N LYS A 188 -9.07 -2.79 -8.31
CA LYS A 188 -8.21 -2.53 -9.47
C LYS A 188 -9.02 -2.57 -10.76
N GLU A 189 -9.80 -3.62 -10.99
CA GLU A 189 -10.65 -3.75 -12.18
C GLU A 189 -11.62 -2.58 -12.32
N THR A 190 -12.34 -2.27 -11.24
CA THR A 190 -13.30 -1.17 -11.20
C THR A 190 -12.61 0.19 -11.43
N THR A 191 -11.43 0.40 -10.83
CA THR A 191 -10.64 1.62 -11.04
C THR A 191 -10.16 1.76 -12.48
N ILE A 192 -9.61 0.69 -13.06
CA ILE A 192 -9.13 0.67 -14.45
C ILE A 192 -10.28 0.98 -15.40
N LYS A 193 -11.44 0.34 -15.22
CA LYS A 193 -12.62 0.61 -16.03
C LYS A 193 -13.01 2.10 -16.00
N LYS A 194 -13.09 2.70 -14.81
CA LYS A 194 -13.40 4.14 -14.65
C LYS A 194 -12.36 5.03 -15.34
N ILE A 195 -11.07 4.69 -15.26
CA ILE A 195 -10.00 5.44 -15.93
C ILE A 195 -10.15 5.35 -17.44
N THR A 196 -10.40 4.16 -17.99
CA THR A 196 -10.58 3.95 -19.43
C THR A 196 -11.78 4.74 -19.94
N GLU A 197 -12.93 4.66 -19.25
CA GLU A 197 -14.13 5.44 -19.61
C GLU A 197 -13.87 6.95 -19.58
N ALA A 198 -13.12 7.44 -18.58
CA ALA A 198 -12.73 8.84 -18.51
C ALA A 198 -11.79 9.25 -19.65
N GLN A 199 -10.79 8.42 -19.99
CA GLN A 199 -9.86 8.66 -21.10
C GLN A 199 -10.57 8.71 -22.45
N GLU A 200 -11.52 7.80 -22.69
CA GLU A 200 -12.33 7.80 -23.91
C GLU A 200 -13.13 9.09 -24.02
N LYS A 201 -13.80 9.51 -22.94
CA LYS A 201 -14.57 10.75 -22.92
C LYS A 201 -13.71 11.97 -23.23
N VAL A 202 -12.56 12.09 -22.57
CA VAL A 202 -11.60 13.19 -22.81
C VAL A 202 -11.11 13.18 -24.26
N THR A 203 -10.82 11.99 -24.80
CA THR A 203 -10.36 11.85 -26.19
C THR A 203 -11.43 12.30 -27.19
N GLN A 204 -12.69 11.94 -26.96
CA GLN A 204 -13.81 12.38 -27.79
C GLN A 204 -14.01 13.90 -27.71
N GLU A 205 -13.96 14.49 -26.52
CA GLU A 205 -14.05 15.95 -26.35
C GLU A 205 -12.91 16.69 -27.08
N ILE A 206 -11.68 16.19 -26.97
CA ILE A 206 -10.53 16.74 -27.70
C ILE A 206 -10.76 16.66 -29.22
N LEU A 207 -11.28 15.55 -29.73
CA LEU A 207 -11.58 15.38 -31.16
C LEU A 207 -12.63 16.39 -31.64
N VAL A 208 -13.72 16.55 -30.88
CA VAL A 208 -14.78 17.53 -31.19
C VAL A 208 -14.21 18.95 -31.23
N LEU A 209 -13.38 19.32 -30.25
CA LEU A 209 -12.77 20.65 -30.20
C LEU A 209 -11.78 20.88 -31.36
N ARG A 210 -10.97 19.88 -31.73
CA ARG A 210 -10.08 19.96 -32.90
C ARG A 210 -10.85 20.17 -34.19
N ASN A 211 -11.97 19.45 -34.38
CA ASN A 211 -12.83 19.62 -35.54
C ASN A 211 -13.43 21.03 -35.60
N LYS A 212 -13.92 21.57 -34.47
CA LYS A 212 -14.43 22.95 -34.40
C LYS A 212 -13.35 23.98 -34.75
N ILE A 213 -12.12 23.80 -34.26
CA ILE A 213 -10.99 24.68 -34.58
C ILE A 213 -10.68 24.65 -36.08
N ASN A 214 -10.64 23.46 -36.69
CA ASN A 214 -10.39 23.33 -38.12
C ASN A 214 -11.49 23.99 -38.96
N SER A 215 -12.76 23.78 -38.62
CA SER A 215 -13.87 24.45 -39.30
C SER A 215 -13.77 25.96 -39.18
N ALA A 216 -13.50 26.50 -37.98
CA ALA A 216 -13.32 27.94 -37.79
C ALA A 216 -12.14 28.50 -38.59
N LYS A 217 -11.00 27.79 -38.64
CA LYS A 217 -9.84 28.18 -39.46
C LYS A 217 -10.18 28.22 -40.95
N ASN A 218 -10.90 27.22 -41.46
CA ASN A 218 -11.33 27.19 -42.85
C ASN A 218 -12.27 28.36 -43.16
N THR A 219 -13.25 28.62 -42.30
CA THR A 219 -14.15 29.78 -42.45
C THR A 219 -13.39 31.11 -42.44
N ILE A 220 -12.42 31.29 -41.53
CA ILE A 220 -11.58 32.49 -41.49
C ILE A 220 -10.76 32.64 -42.78
N SER A 221 -10.22 31.54 -43.33
CA SER A 221 -9.47 31.57 -44.59
C SER A 221 -10.35 32.04 -45.74
N LEU A 222 -11.57 31.49 -45.85
CA LEU A 222 -12.53 31.87 -46.90
C LEU A 222 -12.88 33.37 -46.84
N PHE A 223 -13.17 33.89 -45.65
CA PHE A 223 -13.48 35.32 -45.50
C PHE A 223 -12.28 36.22 -45.80
N LYS A 224 -11.04 35.81 -45.47
CA LYS A 224 -9.84 36.57 -45.86
C LYS A 224 -9.68 36.63 -47.38
N ASP A 225 -9.89 35.51 -48.07
CA ASP A 225 -9.79 35.45 -49.52
C ASP A 225 -10.87 36.31 -50.21
N GLU A 226 -12.05 36.41 -49.63
CA GLU A 226 -13.14 37.27 -50.12
C GLU A 226 -12.82 38.76 -49.92
N ILE A 227 -12.34 39.16 -48.73
CA ILE A 227 -11.91 40.54 -48.44
C ILE A 227 -10.78 40.97 -49.38
N SER A 228 -9.83 40.09 -49.71
CA SER A 228 -8.71 40.41 -50.61
C SER A 228 -9.11 40.69 -52.06
N ARG A 229 -10.34 40.37 -52.45
CA ARG A 229 -10.87 40.56 -53.81
C ARG A 229 -11.64 41.87 -54.01
N VAL A 230 -11.84 42.65 -52.94
CA VAL A 230 -12.50 43.96 -52.93
C VAL A 230 -11.45 45.06 -52.84
#